data_AF-I1BQU5-F1
#
_entry.id   AF-I1BQU5-F1
#
_cell.length_a   1.000
_cell.length_b   1.000
_cell.length_c   1.000
_cell.angle_alpha   90.00
_cell.angle_beta   90.00
_cell.angle_gamma   90.00
#
_symmetry.space_group_name_H-M   'P 1'
#
loop_
_entity.id
_entity.type
_entity.pdbx_description
1 polymer ?
#
loop_
_entity_poly.entity_id
_entity_poly.type
_entity_poly.pdbx_seq_one_letter_code
_entity_poly.pdbx_strand_id
1 'polypeptide(L)'
;MANKPQPVAVETPKENESVYEQKNVHEVYEIIANHFSDTRYKPWPVVENFLNGMKPGSLGADVGCGNGKYIGVNPNILILGSDRDSSF
;
A
#
# COMPACT_ATOMS: atom_id res chain seq x y z
N MET A 1 -19.42 32.22 -10.54
CA MET A 1 -18.34 31.68 -9.69
C MET A 1 -18.88 30.42 -9.02
N ALA A 2 -18.30 29.24 -9.28
CA ALA A 2 -18.81 27.99 -8.74
C ALA A 2 -18.43 27.85 -7.25
N ASN A 3 -19.43 27.61 -6.41
CA ASN A 3 -19.24 27.43 -4.97
C ASN A 3 -18.52 26.09 -4.75
N LYS A 4 -17.30 26.11 -4.21
CA LYS A 4 -16.58 24.87 -3.87
C LYS A 4 -17.34 24.14 -2.76
N PRO A 5 -17.56 22.82 -2.85
CA PRO A 5 -18.18 22.08 -1.76
C PRO A 5 -17.35 22.27 -0.49
N GLN A 6 -18.02 22.68 0.59
CA GLN A 6 -17.38 22.77 1.90
C GLN A 6 -17.15 21.36 2.45
N PRO A 7 -16.00 21.11 3.11
CA PRO A 7 -15.78 19.84 3.81
C PRO A 7 -16.85 19.67 4.87
N VAL A 8 -17.63 18.59 4.78
CA VAL A 8 -18.53 18.17 5.85
C VAL A 8 -17.67 17.50 6.91
N ALA A 9 -17.76 17.95 8.16
CA ALA A 9 -17.08 17.29 9.25
C ALA A 9 -17.59 15.85 9.36
N VAL A 10 -16.69 14.89 9.23
CA VAL A 10 -17.00 13.47 9.47
C VAL A 10 -17.23 13.31 10.96
N GLU A 11 -18.38 12.78 11.36
CA GLU A 11 -18.62 12.44 12.77
C GLU A 11 -17.61 11.37 13.20
N THR A 12 -16.80 11.69 14.21
CA THR A 12 -15.87 10.72 14.77
C THR A 12 -16.65 9.59 15.42
N PRO A 13 -16.32 8.31 15.12
CA PRO A 13 -16.99 7.17 15.75
C PRO A 13 -16.92 7.28 17.27
N LYS A 14 -18.03 6.99 17.96
CA LYS A 14 -18.07 6.90 19.44
C LYS A 14 -17.42 5.61 19.98
N GLU A 15 -17.07 4.70 19.08
CA GLU A 15 -16.46 3.41 19.38
C GLU A 15 -14.95 3.57 19.63
N ASN A 16 -14.31 2.58 20.27
CA ASN A 16 -12.86 2.59 20.41
C ASN A 16 -12.20 2.60 19.01
N GLU A 17 -11.31 3.57 18.77
CA GLU A 17 -10.65 3.78 17.48
C GLU A 17 -9.99 2.51 16.93
N SER A 18 -9.36 1.70 17.78
CA SER A 18 -8.69 0.47 17.34
C SER A 18 -9.68 -0.62 16.91
N VAL A 19 -10.83 -0.71 17.58
CA VAL A 19 -11.90 -1.66 17.24
C VAL A 19 -12.57 -1.22 15.94
N TYR A 20 -12.80 0.08 15.79
CA TYR A 20 -13.34 0.64 14.57
C TYR A 20 -12.40 0.40 13.38
N GLU A 21 -11.09 0.63 13.54
CA GLU A 21 -10.09 0.35 12.51
C GLU A 21 -10.03 -1.15 12.20
N GLN A 22 -10.02 -2.02 13.20
CA GLN A 22 -10.00 -3.47 13.00
C GLN A 22 -11.14 -3.94 12.09
N LYS A 23 -12.36 -3.50 12.39
CA LYS A 23 -13.56 -3.92 11.67
C LYS A 23 -13.68 -3.32 10.28
N ASN A 24 -13.36 -2.03 10.13
CA ASN A 24 -13.62 -1.31 8.88
C ASN A 24 -12.41 -1.22 7.96
N VAL A 25 -11.21 -1.55 8.45
CA VAL A 25 -9.97 -1.54 7.68
C VAL A 25 -9.39 -2.95 7.60
N HIS A 26 -8.91 -3.55 8.69
CA HIS A 26 -8.14 -4.80 8.60
C HIS A 26 -8.97 -5.98 8.11
N GLU A 27 -10.16 -6.21 8.69
CA GLU A 27 -11.04 -7.29 8.26
C GLU A 27 -11.43 -7.13 6.78
N VAL A 28 -11.62 -5.90 6.32
CA VAL A 28 -11.92 -5.61 4.91
C VAL A 28 -10.73 -5.97 4.02
N TYR A 29 -9.51 -5.59 4.43
CA TYR A 29 -8.28 -5.93 3.71
C TYR A 29 -8.05 -7.44 3.67
N GLU A 30 -8.20 -8.16 4.79
CA GLU A 30 -8.08 -9.63 4.86
C GLU A 30 -9.02 -10.32 3.88
N ILE A 31 -10.26 -9.84 3.76
CA ILE A 31 -11.27 -10.42 2.84
C ILE A 31 -10.86 -10.21 1.36
N ILE A 32 -10.36 -9.02 1.01
CA ILE A 32 -10.12 -8.63 -0.38
C ILE A 32 -8.67 -8.85 -0.83
N ALA A 33 -7.77 -9.22 0.08
CA ALA A 33 -6.33 -9.28 -0.13
C ALA A 33 -5.96 -10.07 -1.40
N ASN A 34 -6.44 -11.30 -1.51
CA ASN A 34 -6.17 -12.17 -2.67
C ASN A 34 -6.60 -11.53 -4.00
N HIS A 35 -7.81 -10.97 -4.06
CA HIS A 35 -8.32 -10.31 -5.26
C HIS A 35 -7.53 -9.04 -5.62
N PHE A 36 -7.06 -8.28 -4.62
CA PHE A 36 -6.18 -7.14 -4.84
C PHE A 36 -4.82 -7.57 -5.40
N SER A 37 -4.27 -8.66 -4.87
CA SER A 37 -3.03 -9.27 -5.39
C SER A 37 -3.16 -9.65 -6.86
N ASP A 38 -4.22 -10.37 -7.20
CA ASP A 38 -4.44 -10.89 -8.56
C ASP A 38 -4.66 -9.78 -9.59
N THR A 39 -5.32 -8.70 -9.19
CA THR A 39 -5.66 -7.61 -10.13
C THR A 39 -4.60 -6.51 -10.19
N ARG A 40 -3.70 -6.41 -9.21
CA ARG A 40 -2.69 -5.33 -9.11
C ARG A 40 -1.24 -5.82 -9.07
N TYR A 41 -0.97 -7.05 -9.50
CA TYR A 41 0.35 -7.67 -9.53
C TYR A 41 1.41 -6.92 -10.35
N LYS A 42 1.03 -6.15 -11.38
CA LYS A 42 2.01 -5.45 -12.23
C LYS A 42 2.59 -4.21 -11.53
N PRO A 43 3.92 -4.04 -11.53
CA PRO A 43 4.56 -2.78 -11.19
C PRO A 43 4.01 -1.64 -12.07
N TRP A 44 3.90 -0.45 -11.49
CA TRP A 44 3.58 0.74 -12.28
C TRP A 44 4.82 1.17 -13.07
N PRO A 45 4.72 1.46 -14.38
CA PRO A 45 5.88 1.76 -15.22
C PRO A 45 6.78 2.88 -14.69
N VAL A 46 6.18 3.91 -14.06
CA VAL A 46 6.93 5.02 -13.47
C VAL A 46 7.79 4.57 -12.28
N VAL A 47 7.26 3.69 -11.45
CA VAL A 47 7.98 3.14 -10.28
C VAL A 47 9.03 2.15 -10.73
N GLU A 48 8.70 1.29 -11.70
CA GLU A 48 9.64 0.36 -12.31
C GLU A 48 10.86 1.08 -12.90
N ASN A 49 10.63 2.15 -13.68
CA ASN A 49 11.71 2.96 -14.25
C ASN A 49 12.57 3.62 -13.17
N PHE A 50 11.95 4.11 -12.08
CA PHE A 50 12.67 4.67 -10.95
C PHE A 50 13.59 3.61 -10.30
N LEU A 51 13.06 2.43 -10.00
CA LEU A 51 13.82 1.33 -9.36
C LEU A 51 14.97 0.85 -10.26
N ASN A 52 14.74 0.75 -11.57
CA ASN A 52 15.77 0.38 -12.54
C ASN A 52 16.83 1.46 -12.74
N GLY A 53 16.52 2.73 -12.46
CA GLY A 53 17.46 3.84 -12.49
C GLY A 53 18.39 3.93 -11.26
N MET A 54 18.13 3.13 -10.22
CA MET A 54 18.94 3.13 -9.00
C MET A 54 20.32 2.52 -9.24
N LYS A 55 21.34 3.06 -8.56
CA LYS A 55 22.71 2.54 -8.63
C LYS A 55 22.76 1.11 -8.04
N PRO A 56 23.55 0.19 -8.62
CA PRO A 56 23.80 -1.11 -8.02
C PRO A 56 24.28 -1.00 -6.56
N GLY A 57 23.77 -1.87 -5.70
CA GLY A 57 24.06 -1.85 -4.26
C GLY A 57 23.22 -0.85 -3.45
N SER A 58 22.25 -0.16 -4.06
CA SER A 58 21.31 0.69 -3.30
C SER A 58 20.45 -0.13 -2.35
N LEU A 59 20.09 0.46 -1.21
CA LEU A 59 19.16 -0.08 -0.22
C LEU A 59 17.85 0.71 -0.26
N GLY A 60 16.73 0.00 -0.37
CA GLY A 60 15.39 0.58 -0.36
C GLY A 60 14.51 -0.03 0.73
N ALA A 61 13.48 0.71 1.11
CA ALA A 61 12.41 0.24 1.99
C ALA A 61 11.06 0.42 1.26
N ASP A 62 10.29 -0.66 1.18
CA ASP A 62 8.92 -0.67 0.65
C ASP A 62 7.95 -0.83 1.83
N VAL A 63 7.37 0.28 2.28
CA VAL A 63 6.49 0.34 3.46
C VAL A 63 5.05 0.29 3.03
N GLY A 64 4.29 -0.68 3.55
CA GLY A 64 3.02 -1.08 2.96
C GLY A 64 3.24 -1.85 1.66
N CYS A 65 4.20 -2.79 1.66
CA CYS A 65 4.62 -3.48 0.45
C CYS A 65 3.54 -4.40 -0.14
N GLY A 66 2.50 -4.74 0.63
CA GLY A 66 1.49 -5.72 0.30
C GLY A 66 2.14 -7.00 -0.22
N ASN A 67 1.73 -7.41 -1.42
CA ASN A 67 2.27 -8.59 -2.11
C ASN A 67 3.71 -8.45 -2.65
N GLY A 68 4.40 -7.36 -2.34
CA GLY A 68 5.79 -7.18 -2.68
C GLY A 68 6.06 -6.99 -4.16
N LYS A 69 5.09 -6.53 -4.97
CA LYS A 69 5.27 -6.43 -6.44
C LYS A 69 6.44 -5.57 -6.90
N TYR A 70 6.95 -4.67 -6.05
CA TYR A 70 8.13 -3.85 -6.35
C TYR A 70 9.44 -4.50 -5.90
N ILE A 71 9.38 -5.52 -5.04
CA ILE A 71 10.52 -6.29 -4.57
C ILE A 71 11.00 -7.17 -5.72
N GLY A 72 12.29 -7.07 -6.04
CA GLY A 72 12.89 -7.85 -7.13
C GLY A 72 12.75 -7.25 -8.54
N VAL A 73 12.12 -6.07 -8.69
CA VAL A 73 12.07 -5.35 -9.98
C VAL A 73 13.46 -5.07 -10.54
N ASN A 74 14.39 -4.62 -9.69
CA ASN A 74 15.80 -4.46 -10.05
C ASN A 74 16.65 -5.44 -9.22
N PRO A 75 17.28 -6.46 -9.84
CA PRO A 75 18.05 -7.46 -9.11
C PRO A 75 19.38 -6.94 -8.52
N ASN A 76 19.78 -5.71 -8.86
CA ASN A 76 21.03 -5.11 -8.42
C ASN A 76 20.89 -4.27 -7.15
N ILE A 77 19.69 -4.16 -6.57
CA ILE A 77 19.41 -3.40 -5.35
C ILE A 77 18.74 -4.32 -4.32
N LEU A 78 18.90 -3.99 -3.04
CA LEU A 78 18.21 -4.67 -1.95
C LEU A 78 17.00 -3.83 -1.53
N ILE A 79 15.82 -4.41 -1.55
CA ILE A 79 14.59 -3.80 -1.01
C ILE A 79 14.13 -4.63 0.19
N LEU A 80 13.90 -3.95 1.31
CA LEU A 80 13.26 -4.52 2.48
C LEU A 80 11.78 -4.14 2.48
N GLY A 81 10.90 -5.13 2.51
CA GLY A 81 9.45 -4.93 2.58
C GLY A 81 8.95 -4.98 4.03
N SER A 82 7.94 -4.16 4.33
CA SER A 82 7.13 -4.29 5.54
C SER A 82 5.68 -4.03 5.21
N ASP A 83 4.80 -4.93 5.63
CA ASP A 83 3.37 -4.71 5.65
C ASP A 83 2.79 -5.10 7.02
N ARG A 84 1.60 -4.61 7.31
CA ARG A 84 0.82 -5.01 8.48
C ARG A 84 -0.02 -6.25 8.19
N ASP A 85 -0.53 -6.37 6.97
CA ASP A 85 -1.44 -7.44 6.59
C ASP A 85 -0.68 -8.77 6.50
N SER A 86 -1.11 -9.77 7.26
CA SER A 86 -0.53 -11.12 7.24
C SER A 86 -0.90 -11.94 6.00
N SER A 87 -1.80 -11.41 5.16
CA SER A 87 -2.31 -12.10 3.97
C SER A 87 -1.38 -12.00 2.76
N PHE A 88 -0.22 -11.35 2.88
CA PHE A 88 0.76 -11.12 1.82
C PHE A 88 2.19 -11.45 2.25
#